data_AF-A0A974H329-F1
#
_entry.id   AF-A0A974H329-F1
#
_cell.length_a   1.000
_cell.length_b   1.000
_cell.length_c   1.000
_cell.angle_alpha   90.00
_cell.angle_beta   90.00
_cell.angle_gamma   90.00
#
_symmetry.space_group_name_H-M   'P 1'
#
loop_
_entity.id
_entity.type
_entity.pdbx_description
1 polymer ?
#
loop_
_entity_poly.entity_id
_entity_poly.type
_entity_poly.pdbx_seq_one_letter_code
_entity_poly.pdbx_strand_id
1 'polypeptide(L)'
;MGTPIIIRGYYTCATTFAIYRIKCPCGLMYVRQTSRTVRERIREHKSAIRTKKVEQTVASHFVEKGHGVQQLKYQAPTMRRGGDRTKGLLKKEAMWIIKLETLTPQGLNREYNLQAIFRVYCF
;
A
#
# COMPACT_ATOMS: atom_id res chain seq x y z
N MET A 1 24.54 12.64 -23.37
CA MET A 1 23.91 11.44 -23.93
C MET A 1 23.22 10.70 -22.79
N GLY A 2 21.90 10.78 -22.66
CA GLY A 2 21.14 10.10 -21.60
C GLY A 2 20.72 8.70 -22.07
N THR A 3 20.96 7.68 -21.26
CA THR A 3 20.58 6.30 -21.58
C THR A 3 19.05 6.15 -21.43
N PRO A 4 18.33 5.63 -22.44
CA PRO A 4 16.90 5.39 -22.32
C PRO A 4 16.60 4.30 -21.30
N ILE A 5 15.78 4.62 -20.30
CA ILE A 5 15.27 3.64 -19.34
C ILE A 5 14.12 2.89 -20.00
N ILE A 6 14.35 1.61 -20.36
CA ILE A 6 13.30 0.75 -20.89
C ILE A 6 12.40 0.30 -19.73
N ILE A 7 11.23 0.90 -19.63
CA ILE A 7 10.20 0.51 -18.66
C ILE A 7 9.55 -0.78 -19.14
N ARG A 8 10.01 -1.93 -18.64
CA ARG A 8 9.43 -3.25 -18.95
C ARG A 8 8.16 -3.49 -18.13
N GLY A 9 7.00 -3.13 -18.68
CA GLY A 9 5.68 -3.48 -18.12
C GLY A 9 4.63 -2.38 -18.21
N TYR A 10 3.35 -2.74 -18.06
CA TYR A 10 2.24 -1.79 -17.99
C TYR A 10 1.99 -1.35 -16.54
N TYR A 11 2.48 -0.17 -16.18
CA TYR A 11 2.28 0.44 -14.86
C TYR A 11 1.06 1.35 -14.90
N THR A 12 -0.14 0.77 -14.83
CA THR A 12 -1.37 1.57 -14.80
C THR A 12 -2.01 1.54 -13.41
N CYS A 13 -2.57 2.68 -13.00
CA CYS A 13 -3.40 2.74 -11.79
C CYS A 13 -4.73 1.95 -11.94
N ALA A 14 -5.01 1.40 -13.11
CA ALA A 14 -6.15 0.50 -13.37
C ALA A 14 -5.88 -0.96 -12.96
N THR A 15 -4.67 -1.27 -12.48
CA THR A 15 -4.33 -2.63 -12.04
C THR A 15 -5.19 -3.05 -10.84
N THR A 16 -5.81 -4.22 -10.95
CA THR A 16 -6.53 -4.93 -9.87
C THR A 16 -5.63 -6.00 -9.25
N PHE A 17 -6.01 -6.51 -8.07
CA PHE A 17 -5.21 -7.53 -7.34
C PHE A 17 -3.75 -7.08 -7.15
N ALA A 18 -3.58 -5.93 -6.51
CA ALA A 18 -2.29 -5.26 -6.34
C ALA A 18 -1.96 -5.00 -4.86
N ILE A 19 -0.66 -4.92 -4.56
CA ILE A 19 -0.16 -4.31 -3.33
C ILE A 19 0.21 -2.87 -3.67
N TYR A 20 -0.17 -1.94 -2.80
CA TYR A 20 0.26 -0.54 -2.90
C TYR A 20 0.83 -0.05 -1.58
N ARG A 21 1.65 1.00 -1.67
CA ARG A 21 2.11 1.76 -0.53
C ARG A 21 1.74 3.23 -0.65
N ILE A 22 1.38 3.85 0.47
CA ILE A 22 1.24 5.29 0.64
C ILE A 22 2.41 5.79 1.47
N LYS A 23 3.03 6.90 1.07
CA LYS A 23 4.10 7.58 1.81
C LYS A 23 3.60 8.95 2.28
N CYS A 24 3.74 9.18 3.58
CA CYS A 24 3.47 10.45 4.25
C CYS A 24 4.69 11.38 4.15
N PRO A 25 4.51 12.72 4.15
CA PRO A 25 5.61 13.68 4.31
C PRO A 25 6.49 13.44 5.54
N CYS A 26 5.96 12.88 6.63
CA CYS A 26 6.75 12.47 7.80
C CYS A 26 7.78 11.36 7.51
N GLY A 27 7.79 10.77 6.31
CA GLY A 27 8.61 9.61 5.97
C GLY A 27 7.92 8.27 6.23
N LEU A 28 6.87 8.25 7.06
CA LEU A 28 6.10 7.04 7.38
C LEU A 28 5.37 6.46 6.17
N MET A 29 5.25 5.13 6.15
CA MET A 29 4.59 4.41 5.07
C MET A 29 3.41 3.58 5.57
N TYR A 30 2.45 3.35 4.66
CA TYR A 30 1.33 2.44 4.80
C TYR A 30 1.35 1.46 3.65
N VAL A 31 1.18 0.17 3.91
CA VAL A 31 1.08 -0.89 2.89
C VAL A 31 -0.28 -1.57 3.00
N ARG A 32 -0.93 -1.82 1.85
CA ARG A 32 -2.14 -2.66 1.81
C ARG A 32 -2.30 -3.37 0.47
N GLN A 33 -2.95 -4.52 0.50
CA GLN A 33 -3.49 -5.17 -0.69
C GLN A 33 -4.82 -4.58 -1.14
N THR A 34 -5.16 -4.79 -2.41
CA THR A 34 -6.49 -4.53 -2.95
C THR A 34 -6.84 -5.47 -4.11
N SER A 35 -8.07 -5.98 -4.11
CA SER A 35 -8.68 -6.64 -5.28
C SER A 35 -9.27 -5.65 -6.28
N ARG A 36 -9.63 -4.44 -5.83
CA ARG A 36 -10.09 -3.32 -6.67
C ARG A 36 -8.93 -2.68 -7.43
N THR A 37 -9.22 -1.72 -8.29
CA THR A 37 -8.15 -0.96 -8.94
C THR A 37 -7.39 -0.12 -7.91
N VAL A 38 -6.07 0.03 -8.10
CA VAL A 38 -5.25 0.93 -7.28
C VAL A 38 -5.84 2.36 -7.29
N ARG A 39 -6.31 2.82 -8.45
CA ARG A 39 -6.96 4.14 -8.62
C ARG A 39 -8.14 4.32 -7.66
N GLU A 40 -9.05 3.35 -7.57
CA GLU A 40 -10.20 3.42 -6.66
C GLU A 40 -9.76 3.51 -5.20
N ARG A 41 -8.81 2.66 -4.78
CA ARG A 41 -8.32 2.68 -3.38
C ARG A 41 -7.64 3.99 -3.03
N ILE A 42 -6.80 4.53 -3.92
CA ILE A 42 -6.18 5.84 -3.68
C ILE A 42 -7.24 6.94 -3.62
N ARG A 43 -8.29 6.89 -4.45
CA ARG A 43 -9.41 7.83 -4.38
C ARG A 43 -10.14 7.75 -3.03
N GLU A 44 -10.38 6.55 -2.54
CA GLU A 44 -10.99 6.31 -1.21
C GLU A 44 -10.15 6.93 -0.10
N HIS A 45 -8.84 6.68 -0.07
CA HIS A 45 -7.92 7.30 0.91
C HIS A 45 -7.92 8.82 0.82
N LYS A 46 -7.84 9.36 -0.40
CA LYS A 46 -7.92 10.81 -0.63
C LYS A 46 -9.24 11.41 -0.15
N SER A 47 -10.35 10.70 -0.35
CA SER A 47 -11.66 11.14 0.14
C SER A 47 -11.71 11.11 1.65
N ALA A 48 -11.24 10.03 2.29
CA ALA A 48 -11.20 9.89 3.73
C ALA A 48 -10.38 11.01 4.41
N ILE A 49 -9.27 11.44 3.82
CA ILE A 49 -8.49 12.59 4.30
C ILE A 49 -9.34 13.88 4.21
N ARG A 50 -9.96 14.15 3.06
CA ARG A 50 -10.78 15.37 2.87
C ARG A 50 -11.98 15.42 3.82
N THR A 51 -12.64 14.29 4.04
CA THR A 51 -13.81 14.17 4.91
C THR A 51 -13.45 13.85 6.36
N LYS A 52 -12.15 13.88 6.72
CA LYS A 52 -11.64 13.60 8.08
C LYS A 52 -12.17 12.28 8.68
N LYS A 53 -12.23 11.22 7.87
CA LYS A 53 -12.69 9.89 8.28
C LYS A 53 -11.61 9.16 9.09
N VAL A 54 -11.48 9.51 10.37
CA VAL A 54 -10.38 9.09 11.26
C VAL A 54 -10.37 7.60 11.63
N GLU A 55 -11.37 6.82 11.22
CA GLU A 55 -11.35 5.36 11.35
C GLU A 55 -10.32 4.73 10.40
N GLN A 56 -9.99 5.41 9.29
CA GLN A 56 -8.90 4.99 8.42
C GLN A 56 -7.56 5.48 8.95
N THR A 57 -6.60 4.57 9.13
CA THR A 57 -5.28 4.88 9.72
C THR A 57 -4.54 6.00 8.99
N VAL A 58 -4.56 5.99 7.65
CA VAL A 58 -3.95 7.02 6.81
C VAL A 58 -4.65 8.38 7.01
N ALA A 59 -5.98 8.41 7.01
CA ALA A 59 -6.74 9.65 7.18
C ALA A 59 -6.57 10.23 8.59
N SER A 60 -6.65 9.38 9.63
CA SER A 60 -6.37 9.72 11.02
C SER A 60 -5.03 10.43 11.17
N HIS A 61 -3.96 9.83 10.65
CA HIS A 61 -2.62 10.40 10.72
C HIS A 61 -2.50 11.72 9.95
N PHE A 62 -3.06 11.81 8.74
CA PHE A 62 -3.01 13.04 7.95
C PHE A 62 -3.75 14.19 8.65
N VAL A 63 -4.90 13.90 9.28
CA VAL A 63 -5.64 14.89 10.06
C VAL A 63 -4.83 15.33 11.28
N GLU A 64 -4.28 14.38 12.04
CA GLU A 64 -3.49 14.66 13.25
C GLU A 64 -2.25 15.52 12.95
N LYS A 65 -1.53 15.24 11.85
CA LYS A 65 -0.33 15.98 11.45
C LYS A 65 -0.62 17.21 10.59
N GLY A 66 -1.88 17.53 10.33
CA GLY A 66 -2.27 18.66 9.47
C GLY A 66 -1.80 18.53 8.02
N HIS A 67 -1.67 17.30 7.51
CA HIS A 67 -1.25 17.03 6.14
C HIS A 67 -2.42 17.04 5.16
N GLY A 68 -2.22 17.73 4.03
CA GLY A 68 -3.18 17.80 2.94
C GLY A 68 -3.13 16.60 2.01
N VAL A 69 -4.24 16.35 1.32
CA VAL A 69 -4.37 15.29 0.31
C VAL A 69 -3.36 15.40 -0.84
N GLN A 70 -2.88 16.61 -1.13
CA GLN A 70 -1.88 16.88 -2.18
C GLN A 70 -0.51 16.33 -1.81
N GLN A 71 -0.24 16.14 -0.51
CA GLN A 71 1.03 15.63 0.01
C GLN A 71 1.08 14.09 0.04
N LEU A 72 -0.05 13.42 -0.25
CA LEU A 72 -0.11 11.96 -0.33
C LEU A 72 0.61 11.46 -1.58
N LYS A 73 1.69 10.69 -1.37
CA LYS A 73 2.40 9.97 -2.44
C LYS A 73 2.06 8.49 -2.37
N TYR A 74 1.93 7.82 -3.51
CA TYR A 74 1.66 6.39 -3.55
C TYR A 74 2.42 5.69 -4.67
N GLN A 75 2.66 4.40 -4.49
CA GLN A 75 3.29 3.52 -5.48
C GLN A 75 2.62 2.15 -5.44
N ALA A 76 2.42 1.55 -6.60
CA ALA A 76 1.88 0.21 -6.74
C ALA A 76 2.69 -0.55 -7.79
N PRO A 77 3.62 -1.44 -7.40
CA PRO A 77 4.35 -2.25 -8.36
C PRO A 77 3.42 -3.25 -9.04
N THR A 78 3.73 -3.60 -10.27
CA THR A 78 3.07 -4.68 -10.99
C THR A 78 3.32 -6.02 -10.30
N MET A 79 2.27 -6.80 -10.14
CA MET A 79 2.33 -8.17 -9.64
C MET A 79 2.54 -9.15 -10.79
N ARG A 80 3.33 -10.22 -10.56
CA ARG A 80 3.36 -11.35 -11.50
C ARG A 80 1.95 -11.95 -11.59
N ARG A 81 1.52 -12.27 -12.81
CA ARG A 81 0.23 -12.91 -13.08
C ARG A 81 0.37 -14.43 -12.94
N GLY A 82 -0.69 -15.11 -12.51
CA GLY A 82 -0.76 -16.58 -12.36
C GLY A 82 -0.98 -17.05 -10.92
N GLY A 83 -1.49 -18.27 -10.77
CA GLY A 83 -1.79 -18.91 -9.48
C GLY A 83 -2.94 -18.25 -8.68
N ASP A 84 -3.06 -18.63 -7.41
CA ASP A 84 -3.99 -18.00 -6.47
C ASP A 84 -3.49 -16.60 -6.07
N ARG A 85 -4.06 -15.60 -6.74
CA ARG A 85 -3.72 -14.18 -6.53
C ARG A 85 -4.04 -13.70 -5.13
N THR A 86 -5.09 -14.21 -4.49
CA THR A 86 -5.50 -13.78 -3.15
C THR A 86 -4.49 -14.24 -2.11
N LYS A 87 -4.09 -15.51 -2.16
CA LYS A 87 -3.03 -16.05 -1.30
C LYS A 87 -1.69 -15.35 -1.55
N GLY A 88 -1.37 -15.08 -2.82
CA GLY A 88 -0.17 -14.34 -3.21
C GLY A 88 -0.11 -12.91 -2.68
N LEU A 89 -1.25 -12.21 -2.69
CA LEU A 89 -1.35 -10.86 -2.14
C LEU A 89 -1.15 -10.85 -0.61
N LEU A 90 -1.81 -11.76 0.12
CA LEU A 90 -1.67 -11.84 1.58
C LEU A 90 -0.20 -12.03 1.99
N LYS A 91 0.49 -13.01 1.37
CA LYS A 91 1.90 -13.27 1.67
C LYS A 91 2.78 -12.05 1.36
N LYS A 92 2.52 -11.38 0.24
CA LYS A 92 3.34 -10.24 -0.20
C LYS A 92 3.07 -8.97 0.60
N GLU A 93 1.83 -8.74 1.02
CA GLU A 93 1.45 -7.67 1.94
C GLU A 93 2.23 -7.80 3.24
N ALA A 94 2.20 -8.98 3.87
CA ALA A 94 2.92 -9.25 5.11
C ALA A 94 4.44 -9.05 4.95
N MET A 95 5.02 -9.60 3.87
CA MET A 95 6.44 -9.40 3.55
C MET A 95 6.79 -7.91 3.41
N TRP A 96 5.94 -7.12 2.74
CA TRP A 96 6.18 -5.69 2.51
C TRP A 96 6.05 -4.87 3.78
N ILE A 97 5.09 -5.19 4.65
CA ILE A 97 4.91 -4.52 5.94
C ILE A 97 6.15 -4.71 6.82
N ILE A 98 6.69 -5.93 6.89
CA ILE A 98 7.91 -6.22 7.63
C ILE A 98 9.11 -5.53 7.00
N LYS A 99 9.33 -5.74 5.68
CA LYS A 99 10.52 -5.23 4.99
C LYS A 99 10.62 -3.71 4.95
N LEU A 100 9.49 -3.02 4.92
CA LEU A 100 9.42 -1.56 4.88
C LEU A 100 9.13 -0.95 6.27
N GLU A 101 9.09 -1.77 7.32
CA GLU A 101 8.87 -1.36 8.71
C GLU A 101 7.64 -0.45 8.87
N THR A 102 6.54 -0.81 8.22
CA THR A 102 5.37 0.07 8.15
C THR A 102 4.45 -0.02 9.36
N LEU A 103 4.81 -0.80 10.40
CA LEU A 103 4.02 -0.93 11.61
C LEU A 103 4.19 0.27 12.53
N THR A 104 3.10 0.69 13.15
CA THR A 104 3.13 1.72 14.20
C THR A 104 4.01 1.25 15.37
N PRO A 105 4.91 2.11 15.91
CA PRO A 105 5.05 3.54 15.63
C PRO A 105 5.93 3.94 14.43
N GLN A 106 6.73 3.05 13.86
CA GLN A 106 7.66 3.34 12.75
C GLN A 106 6.95 3.52 11.39
N GLY A 107 5.67 3.17 11.30
CA GLY A 107 4.82 3.40 10.15
C GLY A 107 3.33 3.49 10.48
N LEU A 108 2.48 3.42 9.44
CA LEU A 108 1.06 3.72 9.50
C LEU A 108 0.14 2.48 9.54
N ASN A 109 0.68 1.28 9.39
CA ASN A 109 -0.06 0.04 9.59
C ASN A 109 -0.22 -0.21 11.09
N ARG A 110 -1.46 -0.32 11.57
CA ARG A 110 -1.74 -0.73 12.96
C ARG A 110 -1.55 -2.23 13.17
N GLU A 111 -1.86 -3.01 12.15
CA GLU A 111 -1.84 -4.46 12.16
C GLU A 111 -1.63 -5.02 10.76
N TYR A 112 -1.37 -6.32 10.70
CA TYR A 112 -1.36 -7.11 9.48
C TYR A 112 -1.84 -8.53 9.78
N ASN A 113 -2.28 -9.25 8.75
CA ASN A 113 -2.77 -10.61 8.94
C ASN A 113 -1.60 -11.60 9.10
N LEU A 114 -1.38 -12.06 10.34
CA LEU A 114 -0.36 -13.06 10.67
C LEU A 114 -0.59 -14.44 10.05
N GLN A 115 -1.82 -14.83 9.72
CA GLN A 115 -2.10 -16.11 9.04
C GLN A 115 -1.44 -16.17 7.64
N ALA A 116 -1.14 -15.01 7.05
CA ALA A 116 -0.38 -14.91 5.81
C ALA A 116 1.09 -15.34 5.98
N ILE A 117 1.64 -15.23 7.21
CA ILE A 117 3.02 -15.59 7.56
C ILE A 117 3.11 -17.03 8.09
N PHE A 118 2.17 -17.48 8.93
CA PHE A 118 2.27 -18.81 9.55
C PHE A 118 2.17 -19.98 8.55
N ARG A 119 1.66 -19.76 7.33
CA ARG A 119 1.76 -20.73 6.22
C ARG A 119 3.14 -20.80 5.56
N VAL A 120 4.11 -20.00 6.02
CA VAL A 120 5.50 -19.96 5.51
C VAL A 120 6.46 -20.71 6.43
N TYR A 121 6.11 -20.91 7.71
CA TYR A 121 6.99 -21.51 8.72
C TYR A 121 6.54 -22.90 9.21
N CYS A 122 5.41 -23.42 8.74
CA CYS A 122 5.03 -24.83 8.91
C CYS A 122 5.01 -25.52 7.55
N PHE A 123 6.15 -26.13 7.19
CA PHE A 123 6.28 -27.33 6.37
C PHE A 123 7.37 -28.19 7.02
#